data_AF-A0A915DA94-F1
#
_entry.id   AF-A0A915DA94-F1
#
_cell.length_a   1.000
_cell.length_b   1.000
_cell.length_c   1.000
_cell.angle_alpha   90.00
_cell.angle_beta   90.00
_cell.angle_gamma   90.00
#
_symmetry.space_group_name_H-M   'P 1'
#
loop_
_entity.id
_entity.type
_entity.pdbx_description
1 polymer ?
#
loop_
_entity_poly.entity_id
_entity_poly.type
_entity_poly.pdbx_seq_one_letter_code
_entity_poly.pdbx_strand_id
1 'polypeptide(L)'
;MFEKSDSIGGTWIYLEPPTNGKINQKSVNRKWDVHSSMYDVLLTNVPKEIMGFEELPFDGIVPKDGESFISRQHVLTYLEEYAKPVKHLIQFNTVVLNVEPVEQSNSEKRTQWKVTVSQKIGKTGESKTITGVFDVVFVCNGHFSCPRLPPFLSKYKLPSFHSHYYRKADIYSGQTVCVIGAGFSGMDICLQVAEFAKTVYLSHRNPSSENTTFGSLPNNCIEIGLVTDATANSLILTNGEELKDIDAVISCTGYKYSYPFFKDSGVIETPADGSYVSPCLHIVRIHQVLFAAALMLNLVPQEELDKDMINEYEEKRIKQLEASGKLLRHYHQLGPEQWSYYDYVYKLKVMKRKTNDKTSWWYYFELVDNKTKAKYKAYRKLLVRDEHACIIALNITSRKHPTPSRRGKESKTG
;
A
#
# COMPACT_ATOMS: atom_id res chain seq x y z
N MET A 1 17.80 -14.63 0.59
CA MET A 1 16.94 -13.43 0.50
C MET A 1 17.56 -12.32 1.33
N PHE A 2 17.51 -11.07 0.87
CA PHE A 2 18.06 -9.91 1.60
C PHE A 2 16.92 -9.00 2.06
N GLU A 3 16.89 -8.66 3.35
CA GLU A 3 15.84 -7.84 3.97
C GLU A 3 16.49 -6.68 4.75
N LYS A 4 16.06 -5.44 4.47
CA LYS A 4 16.60 -4.22 5.10
C LYS A 4 16.29 -4.19 6.60
N SER A 5 15.10 -4.62 6.99
CA SER A 5 14.65 -4.65 8.38
C SER A 5 15.21 -5.85 9.15
N ASP A 6 14.96 -5.87 10.46
CA ASP A 6 15.35 -6.95 11.37
C ASP A 6 14.30 -8.07 11.47
N SER A 7 13.19 -7.94 10.73
CA SER A 7 12.00 -8.76 10.88
C SER A 7 11.29 -8.99 9.54
N ILE A 8 10.39 -9.98 9.49
CA ILE A 8 9.57 -10.26 8.31
C ILE A 8 8.31 -9.40 8.37
N GLY A 9 7.79 -8.98 7.22
CA GLY A 9 6.47 -8.35 7.12
C GLY A 9 6.43 -7.15 6.19
N GLY A 10 7.58 -6.56 5.86
CA GLY A 10 7.69 -5.43 4.95
C GLY A 10 6.82 -4.26 5.43
N THR A 11 5.82 -3.87 4.61
CA THR A 11 4.90 -2.79 4.98
C THR A 11 4.08 -3.09 6.24
N TRP A 12 3.87 -4.36 6.62
CA TRP A 12 3.05 -4.72 7.79
C TRP A 12 3.72 -4.50 9.13
N ILE A 13 5.03 -4.22 9.12
CA ILE A 13 5.76 -3.84 10.33
C ILE A 13 5.34 -2.42 10.71
N TYR A 14 4.78 -2.25 11.90
CA TYR A 14 4.49 -0.94 12.44
C TYR A 14 5.70 -0.40 13.20
N LEU A 15 6.09 0.83 12.87
CA LEU A 15 7.18 1.51 13.54
C LEU A 15 6.66 2.83 14.10
N GLU A 16 6.81 2.98 15.41
CA GLU A 16 6.53 4.23 16.11
C GLU A 16 7.49 5.33 15.62
N PRO A 17 7.03 6.59 15.49
CA PRO A 17 7.91 7.69 15.20
C PRO A 17 9.00 7.84 16.27
N PRO A 18 10.24 8.21 15.91
CA PRO A 18 11.36 8.34 16.85
C PRO A 18 11.15 9.43 17.93
N THR A 19 10.08 10.21 17.83
CA THR A 19 9.74 11.32 18.74
C THR A 19 8.63 10.98 19.75
N ASN A 20 8.44 9.70 20.10
CA ASN A 20 7.37 9.23 21.00
C ASN A 20 5.98 9.76 20.58
N GLY A 21 5.66 9.63 19.28
CA GLY A 21 4.38 10.08 18.72
C GLY A 21 4.26 11.59 18.46
N LYS A 22 5.19 12.43 18.92
CA LYS A 22 5.17 13.88 18.62
C LYS A 22 5.78 14.15 17.25
N ILE A 23 4.95 14.09 16.20
CA ILE A 23 5.36 14.50 14.85
C ILE A 23 5.60 16.01 14.85
N ASN A 24 6.86 16.46 15.00
CA ASN A 24 7.20 17.86 14.75
C ASN A 24 7.71 18.04 13.31
N GLN A 25 7.32 19.13 12.66
CA GLN A 25 7.60 19.41 11.24
C GLN A 25 9.10 19.30 10.89
N LYS A 26 9.99 19.65 11.82
CA LYS A 26 11.44 19.55 11.65
C LYS A 26 11.95 18.10 11.70
N SER A 27 11.27 17.20 12.40
CA SER A 27 11.61 15.78 12.51
C SER A 27 11.15 14.94 11.33
N VAL A 28 10.00 15.26 10.70
CA VAL A 28 9.56 14.56 9.47
C VAL A 28 10.42 14.95 8.27
N ASN A 29 10.89 16.20 8.22
CA ASN A 29 11.86 16.65 7.21
C ASN A 29 13.26 16.03 7.38
N ARG A 30 13.61 15.56 8.59
CA ARG A 30 14.80 14.72 8.80
C ARG A 30 14.43 13.28 8.49
N LYS A 31 14.42 12.95 7.18
CA LYS A 31 14.19 11.60 6.59
C LYS A 31 14.10 10.51 7.66
N TRP A 32 12.88 10.29 8.16
CA TRP A 32 12.59 9.06 8.86
C TRP A 32 12.68 7.97 7.79
N ASP A 33 13.86 7.35 7.67
CA ASP A 33 14.16 6.35 6.64
C ASP A 33 13.49 5.02 7.02
N VAL A 34 12.17 5.03 6.94
CA VAL A 34 11.30 3.90 7.26
C VAL A 34 10.72 3.33 5.97
N HIS A 35 10.78 2.01 5.83
CA HIS A 35 10.18 1.36 4.67
C HIS A 35 8.65 1.30 4.79
N SER A 36 8.15 1.05 6.00
CA SER A 36 6.73 0.88 6.28
C SER A 36 5.95 2.20 6.27
N SER A 37 4.75 2.13 5.69
CA SER A 37 3.72 3.19 5.72
C SER A 37 2.56 2.86 6.67
N MET A 38 2.73 1.85 7.53
CA MET A 38 1.67 1.33 8.39
C MET A 38 1.36 2.30 9.53
N TYR A 39 0.09 2.41 9.91
CA TYR A 39 -0.38 3.22 11.03
C TYR A 39 -1.19 2.41 12.04
N ASP A 40 -1.38 2.95 13.23
CA ASP A 40 -1.64 2.18 14.45
C ASP A 40 -2.92 1.34 14.38
N VAL A 41 -4.04 1.97 14.07
CA VAL A 41 -5.37 1.33 14.05
C VAL A 41 -5.81 0.86 12.66
N LEU A 42 -4.86 0.58 11.75
CA LEU A 42 -5.18 0.09 10.42
C LEU A 42 -5.90 -1.26 10.49
N LEU A 43 -7.05 -1.32 9.81
CA LEU A 43 -7.70 -2.56 9.39
C LEU A 43 -7.44 -2.80 7.90
N THR A 44 -7.44 -4.06 7.49
CA THR A 44 -7.36 -4.40 6.06
C THR A 44 -8.48 -3.69 5.29
N ASN A 45 -8.19 -3.23 4.07
CA ASN A 45 -9.19 -2.64 3.17
C ASN A 45 -9.92 -3.69 2.31
N VAL A 46 -9.62 -4.96 2.57
CA VAL A 46 -10.02 -6.15 1.84
C VAL A 46 -10.13 -7.30 2.85
N PRO A 47 -11.04 -8.25 2.64
CA PRO A 47 -11.33 -9.28 3.63
C PRO A 47 -10.23 -10.35 3.67
N LYS A 48 -9.96 -10.88 4.87
CA LYS A 48 -8.91 -11.88 5.11
C LYS A 48 -9.08 -13.13 4.25
N GLU A 49 -10.32 -13.49 3.93
CA GLU A 49 -10.71 -14.68 3.15
C GLU A 49 -10.15 -14.63 1.73
N ILE A 50 -9.91 -13.43 1.18
CA ILE A 50 -9.28 -13.24 -0.14
C ILE A 50 -7.82 -12.81 -0.04
N MET A 51 -7.34 -12.47 1.16
CA MET A 51 -5.92 -12.20 1.42
C MET A 51 -5.12 -13.47 1.64
N GLY A 52 -5.75 -14.52 2.20
CA GLY A 52 -5.04 -15.75 2.55
C GLY A 52 -4.45 -16.48 1.35
N PHE A 53 -3.27 -17.06 1.53
CA PHE A 53 -2.74 -18.08 0.65
C PHE A 53 -3.60 -19.35 0.73
N GLU A 54 -3.83 -20.02 -0.39
CA GLU A 54 -4.66 -21.22 -0.44
C GLU A 54 -4.09 -22.37 0.42
N GLU A 55 -2.77 -22.45 0.54
CA GLU A 55 -2.05 -23.44 1.36
C GLU A 55 -2.07 -23.12 2.87
N LEU A 56 -2.36 -21.87 3.23
CA LEU A 56 -2.41 -21.40 4.62
C LEU A 56 -3.56 -20.39 4.77
N PRO A 57 -4.79 -20.81 5.08
CA PRO A 57 -5.86 -19.87 5.40
C PRO A 57 -5.53 -19.10 6.69
N PHE A 58 -6.24 -17.99 6.93
CA PHE A 58 -6.11 -17.24 8.20
C PHE A 58 -6.66 -18.01 9.42
N ASP A 59 -7.30 -19.14 9.20
CA ASP A 59 -7.86 -20.02 10.23
C ASP A 59 -6.75 -20.51 11.17
N GLY A 60 -6.91 -20.26 12.47
CA GLY A 60 -5.92 -20.60 13.49
C GLY A 60 -4.92 -19.48 13.82
N ILE A 61 -4.85 -18.44 12.99
CA ILE A 61 -4.05 -17.23 13.24
C ILE A 61 -4.93 -16.07 13.73
N VAL A 62 -6.15 -15.98 13.18
CA VAL A 62 -7.18 -15.03 13.63
C VAL A 62 -8.28 -15.80 14.36
N PRO A 63 -8.82 -15.27 15.48
CA PRO A 63 -9.97 -15.86 16.13
C PRO A 63 -11.14 -16.06 15.14
N LYS A 64 -11.96 -17.09 15.35
CA LYS A 64 -13.17 -17.34 14.53
C LYS A 64 -14.31 -16.37 14.87
N ASP A 65 -14.02 -15.27 15.55
CA ASP A 65 -15.00 -14.29 16.05
C ASP A 65 -15.77 -13.54 14.95
N GLY A 66 -15.39 -13.75 13.69
CA GLY A 66 -16.20 -13.44 12.52
C GLY A 66 -15.82 -12.15 11.80
N GLU A 67 -14.77 -11.44 12.20
CA GLU A 67 -14.38 -10.24 11.47
C GLU A 67 -13.57 -10.57 10.22
N SER A 68 -14.07 -10.16 9.04
CA SER A 68 -13.35 -10.34 7.77
C SER A 68 -12.29 -9.26 7.55
N PHE A 69 -12.42 -8.08 8.17
CA PHE A 69 -11.44 -6.98 8.07
C PHE A 69 -10.61 -6.94 9.33
N ILE A 70 -9.36 -7.37 9.24
CA ILE A 70 -8.51 -7.68 10.39
C ILE A 70 -7.47 -6.60 10.63
N SER A 71 -6.92 -6.53 11.84
CA SER A 71 -5.85 -5.60 12.18
C SER A 71 -4.56 -5.89 11.41
N ARG A 72 -3.74 -4.86 11.25
CA ARG A 72 -2.35 -5.01 10.77
C ARG A 72 -1.54 -6.07 11.53
N GLN A 73 -1.82 -6.25 12.83
CA GLN A 73 -1.08 -7.19 13.68
C GLN A 73 -1.42 -8.64 13.32
N HIS A 74 -2.69 -8.92 13.00
CA HIS A 74 -3.10 -10.23 12.51
C HIS A 74 -2.45 -10.57 11.18
N VAL A 75 -2.35 -9.61 10.26
CA VAL A 75 -1.66 -9.83 8.97
C VAL A 75 -0.17 -10.04 9.15
N LEU A 76 0.48 -9.28 10.03
CA LEU A 76 1.89 -9.46 10.36
C LEU A 76 2.15 -10.87 10.91
N THR A 77 1.36 -11.28 11.91
CA THR A 77 1.44 -12.64 12.49
C THR A 77 1.26 -13.71 11.41
N TYR A 78 0.30 -13.51 10.51
CA TYR A 78 0.06 -14.42 9.39
C TYR A 78 1.29 -14.56 8.47
N LEU A 79 1.94 -13.45 8.12
CA LEU A 79 3.14 -13.47 7.28
C LEU A 79 4.34 -14.10 7.99
N GLU A 80 4.47 -13.89 9.30
CA GLU A 80 5.51 -14.53 10.11
C GLU A 80 5.31 -16.05 10.15
N GLU A 81 4.08 -16.52 10.34
CA GLU A 81 3.72 -17.94 10.30
C GLU A 81 4.00 -18.56 8.93
N TYR A 82 3.54 -17.91 7.85
CA TYR A 82 3.75 -18.39 6.49
C TYR A 82 5.24 -18.49 6.13
N ALA A 83 6.06 -17.55 6.60
CA ALA A 83 7.48 -17.51 6.29
C ALA A 83 8.34 -18.44 7.17
N LYS A 84 7.80 -19.07 8.22
CA LYS A 84 8.57 -19.95 9.13
C LYS A 84 9.46 -20.97 8.42
N PRO A 85 8.99 -21.72 7.39
CA PRO A 85 9.80 -22.73 6.73
C PRO A 85 11.04 -22.16 6.01
N VAL A 86 10.97 -20.90 5.56
CA VAL A 86 12.03 -20.24 4.76
C VAL A 86 12.77 -19.15 5.52
N LYS A 87 12.40 -18.86 6.78
CA LYS A 87 13.00 -17.79 7.59
C LYS A 87 14.52 -17.91 7.70
N HIS A 88 15.05 -19.13 7.75
CA HIS A 88 16.49 -19.41 7.81
C HIS A 88 17.27 -19.00 6.54
N LEU A 89 16.58 -18.75 5.42
CA LEU A 89 17.17 -18.30 4.15
C LEU A 89 17.21 -16.76 4.04
N ILE A 90 16.70 -16.03 5.04
CA ILE A 90 16.62 -14.58 5.05
C ILE A 90 17.81 -14.00 5.80
N GLN A 91 18.51 -13.07 5.15
CA GLN A 91 19.55 -12.25 5.75
C GLN A 91 18.95 -10.88 6.12
N PHE A 92 18.53 -10.75 7.37
CA PHE A 92 18.01 -9.49 7.93
C PHE A 92 19.11 -8.43 8.07
N ASN A 93 18.70 -7.17 8.28
CA ASN A 93 19.58 -6.01 8.38
C ASN A 93 20.57 -5.90 7.18
N THR A 94 20.11 -6.32 6.00
CA THR A 94 20.90 -6.35 4.76
C THR A 94 20.23 -5.50 3.70
N VAL A 95 20.82 -4.35 3.39
CA VAL A 95 20.32 -3.41 2.38
C VAL A 95 20.96 -3.73 1.03
N VAL A 96 20.16 -3.95 0.00
CA VAL A 96 20.67 -4.03 -1.38
C VAL A 96 21.08 -2.65 -1.86
N LEU A 97 22.34 -2.49 -2.25
CA LEU A 97 22.93 -1.23 -2.70
C LEU A 97 22.99 -1.12 -4.21
N ASN A 98 23.39 -2.19 -4.90
CA ASN A 98 23.50 -2.23 -6.36
C ASN A 98 23.16 -3.61 -6.90
N VAL A 99 22.54 -3.65 -8.07
CA VAL A 99 22.25 -4.85 -8.86
C VAL A 99 22.59 -4.52 -10.31
N GLU A 100 23.56 -5.24 -10.86
CA GLU A 100 24.03 -5.02 -12.23
C GLU A 100 24.36 -6.34 -12.92
N PRO A 101 24.20 -6.43 -14.25
CA PRO A 101 24.57 -7.64 -14.98
C PRO A 101 26.09 -7.82 -14.90
N VAL A 102 26.53 -9.07 -14.85
CA VAL A 102 27.94 -9.41 -15.03
C VAL A 102 28.27 -9.26 -16.51
N GLU A 103 29.33 -8.52 -16.83
CA GLU A 103 29.84 -8.45 -18.21
C GLU A 103 30.32 -9.84 -18.63
N GLN A 104 29.64 -10.44 -19.61
CA GLN A 104 29.97 -11.78 -20.12
C GLN A 104 30.80 -11.70 -21.40
N SER A 105 31.83 -12.54 -21.50
CA SER A 105 32.42 -12.90 -22.79
C SER A 105 31.42 -13.74 -23.58
N ASN A 106 31.39 -13.60 -24.91
CA ASN A 106 30.41 -14.12 -25.90
C ASN A 106 30.04 -15.64 -25.87
N SER A 107 30.37 -16.41 -24.82
CA SER A 107 30.14 -17.85 -24.71
C SER A 107 29.10 -18.30 -23.68
N GLU A 108 28.55 -17.41 -22.83
CA GLU A 108 27.52 -17.79 -21.84
C GLU A 108 26.09 -17.49 -22.35
N LYS A 109 25.17 -18.47 -22.18
CA LYS A 109 23.77 -18.39 -22.66
C LYS A 109 22.83 -17.62 -21.71
N ARG A 110 23.26 -17.24 -20.51
CA ARG A 110 22.38 -16.63 -19.50
C ARG A 110 23.13 -15.57 -18.70
N THR A 111 22.61 -14.33 -18.69
CA THR A 111 23.12 -13.22 -17.89
C THR A 111 23.14 -13.55 -16.39
N GLN A 112 24.30 -13.42 -15.75
CA GLN A 112 24.42 -13.44 -14.29
C GLN A 112 24.33 -12.02 -13.71
N TRP A 113 24.04 -11.93 -12.42
CA TRP A 113 23.80 -10.67 -11.71
C TRP A 113 24.76 -10.51 -10.56
N LYS A 114 25.49 -9.39 -10.55
CA LYS A 114 26.29 -8.96 -9.42
C LYS A 114 25.41 -8.13 -8.50
N VAL A 115 25.23 -8.60 -7.27
CA VAL A 115 24.41 -7.95 -6.23
C VAL A 115 25.32 -7.52 -5.09
N THR A 116 25.37 -6.22 -4.85
CA THR A 116 26.13 -5.61 -3.74
C THR A 116 25.17 -5.22 -2.64
N VAL A 117 25.46 -5.65 -1.41
CA VAL A 117 24.66 -5.40 -0.22
C VAL A 117 25.49 -4.78 0.90
N SER A 118 24.84 -4.01 1.77
CA SER A 118 25.39 -3.55 3.05
C SER A 118 24.69 -4.30 4.18
N GLN A 119 25.44 -5.14 4.88
CA GLN A 119 24.95 -5.92 6.02
C GLN A 119 25.41 -5.28 7.31
N LYS A 120 24.48 -4.98 8.21
CA LYS A 120 24.80 -4.52 9.57
C LYS A 120 25.41 -5.67 10.37
N ILE A 121 26.58 -5.45 10.97
CA ILE A 121 27.29 -6.41 11.81
C ILE A 121 27.27 -5.96 13.26
N GLY A 122 27.00 -6.89 14.17
CA GLY A 122 27.02 -6.64 15.60
C GLY A 122 25.94 -5.66 16.07
N LYS A 123 26.06 -5.21 17.32
CA LYS A 123 25.11 -4.27 17.94
C LYS A 123 25.53 -2.80 17.81
N THR A 124 26.77 -2.54 17.37
CA THR A 124 27.42 -1.21 17.38
C THR A 124 27.13 -0.37 16.14
N GLY A 125 26.39 -0.88 15.16
CA GLY A 125 26.01 -0.12 13.97
C GLY A 125 27.03 -0.14 12.83
N GLU A 126 28.09 -0.93 12.96
CA GLU A 126 29.01 -1.21 11.87
C GLU A 126 28.29 -1.96 10.73
N SER A 127 28.70 -1.70 9.49
CA SER A 127 28.18 -2.40 8.32
C SER A 127 29.34 -2.91 7.46
N LYS A 128 29.14 -4.08 6.87
CA LYS A 128 30.06 -4.67 5.89
C LYS A 128 29.40 -4.70 4.52
N THR A 129 30.13 -4.23 3.53
CA THR A 129 29.74 -4.38 2.13
C THR A 129 30.14 -5.77 1.63
N ILE A 130 29.19 -6.47 1.03
CA ILE A 130 29.37 -7.81 0.47
C ILE A 130 28.83 -7.81 -0.95
N THR A 131 29.55 -8.43 -1.87
CA THR A 131 29.09 -8.62 -3.25
C THR A 131 29.01 -10.10 -3.55
N GLY A 132 27.91 -10.53 -4.18
CA GLY A 132 27.71 -11.91 -4.63
C GLY A 132 27.21 -11.94 -6.08
N VAL A 133 27.44 -13.07 -6.74
CA VAL A 133 26.95 -13.33 -8.10
C VAL A 133 25.80 -14.33 -8.04
N PHE A 134 24.72 -14.03 -8.76
CA PHE A 134 23.49 -14.81 -8.77
C PHE A 134 22.99 -15.03 -10.21
N ASP A 135 22.50 -16.22 -10.52
CA ASP A 135 21.94 -16.51 -11.85
C ASP A 135 20.57 -15.85 -12.08
N VAL A 136 19.85 -15.59 -10.98
CA VAL A 136 18.47 -15.04 -10.98
C VAL A 136 18.29 -14.06 -9.84
N VAL A 137 17.63 -12.94 -10.12
CA VAL A 137 17.27 -11.93 -9.12
C VAL A 137 15.76 -11.67 -9.15
N PHE A 138 15.14 -11.83 -7.98
CA PHE A 138 13.75 -11.42 -7.74
C PHE A 138 13.75 -10.12 -6.92
N VAL A 139 13.11 -9.08 -7.44
CA VAL A 139 13.04 -7.77 -6.80
C VAL A 139 11.67 -7.61 -6.15
N CYS A 140 11.63 -7.67 -4.82
CA CYS A 140 10.41 -7.64 -4.01
C CYS A 140 10.41 -6.49 -2.99
N ASN A 141 10.99 -5.34 -3.32
CA ASN A 141 11.19 -4.23 -2.38
C ASN A 141 9.95 -3.34 -2.19
N GLY A 142 8.80 -3.68 -2.77
CA GLY A 142 7.57 -2.88 -2.66
C GLY A 142 7.63 -1.51 -3.36
N HIS A 143 6.49 -0.82 -3.39
CA HIS A 143 6.34 0.49 -4.06
C HIS A 143 5.48 1.50 -3.28
N PHE A 144 5.20 1.22 -2.01
CA PHE A 144 4.42 2.10 -1.12
C PHE A 144 5.28 2.72 -0.02
N SER A 145 6.51 3.10 -0.36
CA SER A 145 7.49 3.63 0.60
C SER A 145 8.15 4.94 0.15
N CYS A 146 8.12 5.29 -1.14
CA CYS A 146 8.64 6.57 -1.64
C CYS A 146 7.49 7.58 -1.84
N PRO A 147 7.31 8.60 -0.96
CA PRO A 147 6.18 9.52 -1.02
C PRO A 147 6.11 10.33 -2.33
N ARG A 148 4.90 10.52 -2.85
CA ARG A 148 4.64 11.50 -3.93
C ARG A 148 4.04 12.77 -3.35
N LEU A 149 4.87 13.77 -3.09
CA LEU A 149 4.41 15.07 -2.59
C LEU A 149 3.98 16.01 -3.73
N PRO A 150 2.85 16.74 -3.57
CA PRO A 150 2.51 17.85 -4.46
C PRO A 150 3.59 18.94 -4.48
N PRO A 151 4.09 19.37 -5.65
CA PRO A 151 5.18 20.36 -5.73
C PRO A 151 4.85 21.71 -5.07
N PHE A 152 3.59 22.14 -5.11
CA PHE A 152 3.15 23.41 -4.52
C PHE A 152 3.34 23.47 -2.99
N LEU A 153 3.39 22.33 -2.29
CA LEU A 153 3.60 22.29 -0.85
C LEU A 153 4.99 22.76 -0.43
N SER A 154 5.94 22.94 -1.36
CA SER A 154 7.21 23.62 -1.10
C SER A 154 7.05 25.10 -0.69
N LYS A 155 5.95 25.73 -1.11
CA LYS A 155 5.57 27.11 -0.73
C LYS A 155 4.99 27.15 0.69
N TYR A 156 4.23 26.14 1.06
CA TYR A 156 3.49 26.04 2.32
C TYR A 156 4.43 25.88 3.52
N LYS A 157 4.27 26.74 4.54
CA LYS A 157 5.17 26.81 5.70
C LYS A 157 4.56 26.21 6.98
N LEU A 158 3.26 25.95 7.00
CA LEU A 158 2.58 25.26 8.11
C LEU A 158 2.79 23.73 8.03
N PRO A 159 2.46 22.97 9.10
CA PRO A 159 2.65 21.52 9.14
C PRO A 159 2.03 20.81 7.93
N SER A 160 2.85 20.09 7.18
CA SER A 160 2.43 19.31 6.01
C SER A 160 3.31 18.07 5.87
N PHE A 161 2.69 16.91 5.70
CA PHE A 161 3.39 15.63 5.55
C PHE A 161 2.63 14.67 4.65
N HIS A 162 3.33 13.65 4.15
CA HIS A 162 2.70 12.57 3.39
C HIS A 162 2.11 11.50 4.32
N SER A 163 1.06 10.83 3.85
CA SER A 163 0.44 9.66 4.50
C SER A 163 1.43 8.54 4.89
N HIS A 164 2.56 8.45 4.19
CA HIS A 164 3.68 7.55 4.54
C HIS A 164 4.15 7.73 6.00
N TYR A 165 4.12 8.96 6.50
CA TYR A 165 4.57 9.32 7.85
C TYR A 165 3.43 9.40 8.88
N TYR A 166 2.17 9.26 8.44
CA TYR A 166 1.03 9.20 9.35
C TYR A 166 1.11 7.92 10.20
N ARG A 167 0.82 8.04 11.50
CA ARG A 167 0.87 6.91 12.44
C ARG A 167 -0.33 6.82 13.38
N LYS A 168 -0.82 7.95 13.89
CA LYS A 168 -1.92 8.02 14.87
C LYS A 168 -2.78 9.26 14.61
N ALA A 169 -4.06 9.15 14.95
CA ALA A 169 -5.05 10.21 14.73
C ALA A 169 -5.19 11.16 15.93
N ASP A 170 -4.92 10.68 17.14
CA ASP A 170 -5.07 11.42 18.40
C ASP A 170 -4.23 12.72 18.45
N ILE A 171 -3.11 12.75 17.74
CA ILE A 171 -2.25 13.94 17.60
C ILE A 171 -2.94 15.12 16.90
N TYR A 172 -4.07 14.89 16.23
CA TYR A 172 -4.86 15.94 15.55
C TYR A 172 -6.06 16.43 16.40
N SER A 173 -6.11 16.05 17.68
CA SER A 173 -7.21 16.44 18.57
C SER A 173 -7.42 17.96 18.58
N GLY A 174 -8.65 18.39 18.26
CA GLY A 174 -9.05 19.80 18.24
C GLY A 174 -8.52 20.65 17.08
N GLN A 175 -7.78 20.05 16.14
CA GLN A 175 -7.18 20.76 14.99
C GLN A 175 -8.11 20.81 13.77
N THR A 176 -7.86 21.76 12.88
CA THR A 176 -8.39 21.79 11.50
C THR A 176 -7.36 21.15 10.56
N VAL A 177 -7.73 20.03 9.94
CA VAL A 177 -6.82 19.23 9.10
C VAL A 177 -7.29 19.19 7.66
N CYS A 178 -6.38 19.36 6.69
CA CYS A 178 -6.68 19.14 5.27
C CYS A 178 -6.03 17.84 4.77
N VAL A 179 -6.84 16.88 4.32
CA VAL A 179 -6.40 15.64 3.68
C VAL A 179 -6.48 15.82 2.16
N ILE A 180 -5.35 15.74 1.46
CA ILE A 180 -5.27 15.90 0.01
C ILE A 180 -5.24 14.52 -0.67
N GLY A 181 -6.29 14.21 -1.43
CA GLY A 181 -6.48 12.95 -2.15
C GLY A 181 -7.43 12.01 -1.42
N ALA A 182 -8.39 11.43 -2.15
CA ALA A 182 -9.43 10.54 -1.63
C ALA A 182 -9.29 9.09 -2.15
N GLY A 183 -8.05 8.59 -2.25
CA GLY A 183 -7.78 7.15 -2.45
C GLY A 183 -7.87 6.36 -1.14
N PHE A 184 -7.43 5.10 -1.12
CA PHE A 184 -7.50 4.25 0.08
C PHE A 184 -6.92 4.91 1.34
N SER A 185 -5.71 5.48 1.27
CA SER A 185 -5.10 6.17 2.41
C SER A 185 -5.87 7.42 2.80
N GLY A 186 -6.31 8.22 1.83
CA GLY A 186 -7.04 9.46 2.08
C GLY A 186 -8.36 9.23 2.80
N MET A 187 -9.10 8.21 2.36
CA MET A 187 -10.38 7.84 2.98
C MET A 187 -10.20 7.33 4.40
N ASP A 188 -9.31 6.36 4.62
CA ASP A 188 -9.14 5.77 5.95
C ASP A 188 -8.54 6.77 6.96
N ILE A 189 -7.53 7.55 6.54
CA ILE A 189 -6.93 8.58 7.39
C ILE A 189 -7.93 9.70 7.68
N CYS A 190 -8.73 10.14 6.70
CA CYS A 190 -9.77 11.16 6.92
C CYS A 190 -10.74 10.71 8.03
N LEU A 191 -11.22 9.46 7.95
CA LEU A 191 -12.16 8.93 8.95
C LEU A 191 -11.52 8.79 10.34
N GLN A 192 -10.28 8.32 10.44
CA GLN A 192 -9.59 8.23 11.73
C GLN A 192 -9.33 9.61 12.34
N VAL A 193 -8.85 10.56 11.54
CA VAL A 193 -8.56 11.93 12.00
C VAL A 193 -9.84 12.63 12.46
N ALA A 194 -10.96 12.38 11.78
CA ALA A 194 -12.26 12.96 12.13
C ALA A 194 -12.79 12.54 13.51
N GLU A 195 -12.28 11.45 14.10
CA GLU A 195 -12.65 11.07 15.47
C GLU A 195 -12.08 12.03 16.54
N PHE A 196 -11.03 12.79 16.19
CA PHE A 196 -10.30 13.66 17.13
C PHE A 196 -10.29 15.14 16.69
N ALA A 197 -10.20 15.40 15.39
CA ALA A 197 -10.08 16.73 14.83
C ALA A 197 -11.36 17.56 14.98
N LYS A 198 -11.19 18.88 15.09
CA LYS A 198 -12.31 19.83 15.06
C LYS A 198 -13.00 19.82 13.71
N THR A 199 -12.22 19.88 12.63
CA THR A 199 -12.68 19.89 11.23
C THR A 199 -11.68 19.15 10.36
N VAL A 200 -12.17 18.35 9.40
CA VAL A 200 -11.35 17.69 8.39
C VAL A 200 -11.84 18.07 7.01
N TYR A 201 -10.99 18.73 6.22
CA TYR A 201 -11.23 18.98 4.81
C TYR A 201 -10.69 17.84 3.96
N LEU A 202 -11.53 17.17 3.19
CA LEU A 202 -11.12 16.13 2.25
C LEU A 202 -11.09 16.72 0.83
N SER A 203 -9.89 16.96 0.30
CA SER A 203 -9.70 17.54 -1.03
C SER A 203 -9.54 16.48 -2.12
N HIS A 204 -10.37 16.53 -3.16
CA HIS A 204 -10.30 15.64 -4.32
C HIS A 204 -10.96 16.24 -5.57
N ARG A 205 -10.90 15.51 -6.68
CA ARG A 205 -11.33 15.99 -8.01
C ARG A 205 -12.84 16.10 -8.20
N ASN A 206 -13.62 15.31 -7.46
CA ASN A 206 -15.07 15.16 -7.68
C ASN A 206 -15.87 15.36 -6.38
N PRO A 207 -15.82 16.54 -5.74
CA PRO A 207 -16.69 16.83 -4.59
C PRO A 207 -18.11 17.11 -5.10
N SER A 208 -19.09 16.26 -4.78
CA SER A 208 -20.50 16.54 -5.08
C SER A 208 -21.44 15.93 -4.05
N SER A 209 -22.29 16.79 -3.50
CA SER A 209 -23.43 16.50 -2.65
C SER A 209 -24.49 15.67 -3.40
N GLU A 210 -25.25 14.87 -2.66
CA GLU A 210 -26.33 13.94 -3.06
C GLU A 210 -25.96 12.50 -3.46
N ASN A 211 -24.73 12.23 -3.91
CA ASN A 211 -24.24 10.85 -4.06
C ASN A 211 -22.72 10.83 -3.91
N THR A 212 -22.26 11.11 -2.69
CA THR A 212 -20.83 11.10 -2.39
C THR A 212 -20.26 9.75 -2.77
N THR A 213 -19.07 9.75 -3.37
CA THR A 213 -18.26 8.56 -3.66
C THR A 213 -17.91 7.74 -2.40
N PHE A 214 -18.41 8.15 -1.23
CA PHE A 214 -17.87 7.93 0.11
C PHE A 214 -18.94 7.55 1.17
N GLY A 215 -20.24 7.52 0.82
CA GLY A 215 -21.33 7.36 1.79
C GLY A 215 -21.44 8.55 2.75
N SER A 216 -22.03 8.36 3.94
CA SER A 216 -22.10 9.43 4.94
C SER A 216 -20.75 9.62 5.66
N LEU A 217 -20.08 10.73 5.35
CA LEU A 217 -18.94 11.20 6.11
C LEU A 217 -19.38 11.73 7.49
N PRO A 218 -18.50 11.72 8.50
CA PRO A 218 -18.74 12.42 9.77
C PRO A 218 -19.12 13.90 9.55
N ASN A 219 -19.91 14.48 10.45
CA ASN A 219 -20.39 15.87 10.31
C ASN A 219 -19.26 16.91 10.28
N ASN A 220 -18.10 16.59 10.85
CA ASN A 220 -16.91 17.43 10.84
C ASN A 220 -15.98 17.17 9.63
N CYS A 221 -16.37 16.31 8.70
CA CYS A 221 -15.67 16.09 7.43
C CYS A 221 -16.35 16.87 6.31
N ILE A 222 -15.60 17.72 5.62
CA ILE A 222 -16.09 18.57 4.55
C ILE A 222 -15.33 18.22 3.28
N GLU A 223 -16.03 17.71 2.26
CA GLU A 223 -15.46 17.53 0.93
C GLU A 223 -15.25 18.89 0.26
N ILE A 224 -14.08 19.08 -0.31
CA ILE A 224 -13.71 20.32 -1.00
C ILE A 224 -13.06 20.04 -2.35
N GLY A 225 -13.03 21.08 -3.18
CA GLY A 225 -12.32 21.09 -4.46
C GLY A 225 -10.86 20.65 -4.34
N LEU A 226 -10.29 20.20 -5.45
CA LEU A 226 -8.89 19.83 -5.51
C LEU A 226 -8.01 21.03 -5.11
N VAL A 227 -7.09 20.83 -4.17
CA VAL A 227 -6.02 21.78 -3.88
C VAL A 227 -5.03 21.75 -5.05
N THR A 228 -4.83 22.90 -5.70
CA THR A 228 -4.01 23.06 -6.89
C THR A 228 -2.72 23.85 -6.63
N ASP A 229 -2.72 24.73 -5.63
CA ASP A 229 -1.55 25.50 -5.23
C ASP A 229 -1.58 25.84 -3.72
N ALA A 230 -0.55 26.53 -3.22
CA ALA A 230 -0.48 27.00 -1.84
C ALA A 230 0.29 28.32 -1.73
N THR A 231 -0.07 29.13 -0.73
CA THR A 231 0.75 30.25 -0.25
C THR A 231 1.65 29.77 0.89
N ALA A 232 2.27 30.70 1.64
CA ALA A 232 3.01 30.35 2.85
C ALA A 232 2.11 29.76 3.95
N ASN A 233 0.83 30.12 4.00
CA ASN A 233 -0.07 29.80 5.12
C ASN A 233 -1.49 29.41 4.70
N SER A 234 -1.77 29.26 3.41
CA SER A 234 -3.08 28.85 2.89
C SER A 234 -2.95 27.88 1.71
N LEU A 235 -4.06 27.18 1.42
CA LEU A 235 -4.19 26.29 0.27
C LEU A 235 -5.14 26.91 -0.76
N ILE A 236 -4.82 26.75 -2.04
CA ILE A 236 -5.62 27.29 -3.15
C ILE A 236 -6.36 26.13 -3.81
N LEU A 237 -7.67 26.24 -3.89
CA LEU A 237 -8.54 25.24 -4.50
C LEU A 237 -8.67 25.48 -6.01
N THR A 238 -9.17 24.48 -6.73
CA THR A 238 -9.34 24.53 -8.19
C THR A 238 -10.32 25.63 -8.66
N ASN A 239 -11.20 26.12 -7.80
CA ASN A 239 -12.11 27.24 -8.07
C ASN A 239 -11.49 28.62 -7.73
N GLY A 240 -10.23 28.66 -7.29
CA GLY A 240 -9.53 29.86 -6.85
C GLY A 240 -9.78 30.25 -5.38
N GLU A 241 -10.62 29.51 -4.66
CA GLU A 241 -10.88 29.75 -3.24
C GLU A 241 -9.63 29.46 -2.40
N GLU A 242 -9.41 30.31 -1.40
CA GLU A 242 -8.28 30.22 -0.49
C GLU A 242 -8.73 29.64 0.86
N LEU A 243 -8.24 28.43 1.17
CA LEU A 243 -8.49 27.75 2.42
C LEU A 243 -7.42 28.14 3.46
N LYS A 244 -7.86 28.80 4.53
CA LYS A 244 -7.03 29.31 5.64
C LYS A 244 -7.26 28.53 6.92
N ASP A 245 -6.50 28.87 7.96
CA ASP A 245 -6.65 28.32 9.32
C ASP A 245 -6.56 26.79 9.38
N ILE A 246 -5.65 26.24 8.59
CA ILE A 246 -5.31 24.81 8.55
C ILE A 246 -4.11 24.55 9.46
N ASP A 247 -4.30 23.75 10.50
CA ASP A 247 -3.25 23.39 11.45
C ASP A 247 -2.29 22.34 10.86
N ALA A 248 -2.83 21.43 10.03
CA ALA A 248 -2.03 20.37 9.40
C ALA A 248 -2.57 19.93 8.03
N VAL A 249 -1.65 19.58 7.13
CA VAL A 249 -1.95 18.98 5.82
C VAL A 249 -1.42 17.55 5.75
N ILE A 250 -2.28 16.62 5.33
CA ILE A 250 -1.94 15.21 5.08
C ILE A 250 -2.07 14.91 3.60
N SER A 251 -0.93 14.80 2.90
CA SER A 251 -0.91 14.41 1.49
C SER A 251 -1.10 12.89 1.35
N CYS A 252 -2.27 12.49 0.86
CA CYS A 252 -2.64 11.11 0.53
C CYS A 252 -2.57 10.89 -0.99
N THR A 253 -1.47 11.34 -1.58
CA THR A 253 -1.27 11.50 -3.03
C THR A 253 -0.50 10.35 -3.69
N GLY A 254 -0.34 9.24 -2.96
CA GLY A 254 0.26 8.01 -3.43
C GLY A 254 1.78 8.03 -3.41
N TYR A 255 2.38 7.10 -4.13
CA TYR A 255 3.81 6.83 -4.04
C TYR A 255 4.49 6.92 -5.42
N LYS A 256 5.81 6.92 -5.39
CA LYS A 256 6.67 6.77 -6.56
C LYS A 256 7.24 5.36 -6.58
N TYR A 257 7.40 4.82 -7.79
CA TYR A 257 8.28 3.68 -7.98
C TYR A 257 9.73 4.11 -7.73
N SER A 258 10.47 3.30 -6.98
CA SER A 258 11.85 3.64 -6.61
C SER A 258 12.67 2.36 -6.49
N TYR A 259 13.68 2.24 -7.36
CA TYR A 259 14.61 1.12 -7.39
C TYR A 259 16.05 1.67 -7.43
N PRO A 260 16.51 2.32 -6.34
CA PRO A 260 17.79 3.03 -6.34
C PRO A 260 18.98 2.11 -6.61
N PHE A 261 18.84 0.81 -6.34
CA PHE A 261 19.86 -0.22 -6.58
C PHE A 261 20.02 -0.62 -8.05
N PHE A 262 19.25 -0.07 -9.00
CA PHE A 262 19.49 -0.23 -10.43
C PHE A 262 20.08 1.02 -11.09
N LYS A 263 20.26 2.12 -10.34
CA LYS A 263 20.59 3.45 -10.88
C LYS A 263 21.83 3.44 -11.79
N ASP A 264 22.85 2.68 -11.43
CA ASP A 264 24.11 2.66 -12.18
C ASP A 264 24.09 1.63 -13.33
N SER A 265 23.18 0.64 -13.28
CA SER A 265 23.08 -0.45 -14.25
C SER A 265 22.25 -0.11 -15.49
N GLY A 266 21.30 0.83 -15.39
CA GLY A 266 20.32 1.12 -16.45
C GLY A 266 19.36 -0.04 -16.77
N VAL A 267 19.38 -1.14 -16.00
CA VAL A 267 18.54 -2.32 -16.25
C VAL A 267 17.08 -2.03 -16.00
N ILE A 268 16.80 -1.17 -15.01
CA ILE A 268 15.47 -0.68 -14.67
C ILE A 268 15.55 0.83 -14.52
N GLU A 269 14.66 1.50 -15.22
CA GLU A 269 14.50 2.93 -15.21
C GLU A 269 13.13 3.33 -14.64
N THR A 270 13.14 4.43 -13.91
CA THR A 270 11.92 5.12 -13.49
C THR A 270 12.03 6.56 -13.96
N PRO A 271 11.00 7.14 -14.60
CA PRO A 271 11.02 8.56 -14.94
C PRO A 271 11.25 9.42 -13.69
N ALA A 272 11.71 10.66 -13.88
CA ALA A 272 12.02 11.57 -12.77
C ALA A 272 10.84 11.79 -11.79
N ASP A 273 9.60 11.69 -12.29
CA ASP A 273 8.39 11.81 -11.49
C ASP A 273 8.01 10.50 -10.74
N GLY A 274 8.66 9.39 -11.05
CA GLY A 274 8.47 8.05 -10.48
C GLY A 274 7.11 7.43 -10.81
N SER A 275 6.50 7.77 -11.95
CA SER A 275 5.15 7.31 -12.31
C SER A 275 5.06 5.85 -12.76
N TYR A 276 6.09 5.31 -13.40
CA TYR A 276 6.13 3.91 -13.80
C TYR A 276 7.57 3.37 -13.77
N VAL A 277 7.73 2.15 -14.26
CA VAL A 277 8.97 1.37 -14.28
C VAL A 277 9.09 0.78 -15.68
N SER A 278 10.27 0.90 -16.27
CA SER A 278 10.62 0.39 -17.60
C SER A 278 11.98 -0.31 -17.52
N PRO A 279 12.27 -1.33 -18.35
CA PRO A 279 11.33 -2.05 -19.21
C PRO A 279 10.29 -2.84 -18.40
N CYS A 280 9.04 -2.83 -18.85
CA CYS A 280 7.94 -3.53 -18.18
C CYS A 280 7.98 -5.06 -18.43
N LEU A 281 9.01 -5.72 -17.89
CA LEU A 281 9.09 -7.18 -17.83
C LEU A 281 8.21 -7.67 -16.67
N HIS A 282 6.94 -7.95 -17.00
CA HIS A 282 5.91 -8.56 -16.15
C HIS A 282 6.17 -8.49 -14.64
N ILE A 283 5.66 -7.44 -14.00
CA ILE A 283 5.45 -7.45 -12.54
C ILE A 283 4.47 -8.59 -12.25
N VAL A 284 4.97 -9.74 -11.83
CA VAL A 284 4.10 -10.84 -11.41
C VAL A 284 3.52 -10.48 -10.07
N ARG A 285 2.21 -10.21 -10.08
CA ARG A 285 1.40 -10.21 -8.87
C ARG A 285 1.22 -11.66 -8.45
N ILE A 286 2.02 -12.09 -7.47
CA ILE A 286 2.00 -13.46 -6.96
C ILE A 286 0.71 -13.72 -6.15
N HIS A 287 0.11 -12.67 -5.60
CA HIS A 287 -1.18 -12.72 -4.92
C HIS A 287 -1.92 -11.39 -5.10
N GLN A 288 -3.23 -11.43 -5.39
CA GLN A 288 -4.01 -10.24 -5.79
C GLN A 288 -4.17 -9.21 -4.66
N VAL A 289 -3.98 -9.61 -3.40
CA VAL A 289 -4.45 -8.84 -2.23
C VAL A 289 -3.39 -8.68 -1.14
N LEU A 290 -2.57 -9.71 -0.89
CA LEU A 290 -1.26 -9.51 -0.26
C LEU A 290 -0.31 -8.96 -1.32
N PHE A 291 -0.12 -7.64 -1.34
CA PHE A 291 0.66 -6.93 -2.36
C PHE A 291 2.13 -7.37 -2.37
N ALA A 292 2.44 -8.45 -3.07
CA ALA A 292 3.76 -8.80 -3.53
C ALA A 292 3.83 -8.48 -5.04
N ALA A 293 4.30 -7.26 -5.34
CA ALA A 293 4.78 -6.95 -6.68
C ALA A 293 6.23 -7.42 -6.75
N ALA A 294 6.49 -8.48 -7.51
CA ALA A 294 7.84 -8.92 -7.81
C ALA A 294 8.18 -8.50 -9.24
N LEU A 295 9.24 -7.72 -9.41
CA LEU A 295 9.89 -7.60 -10.70
C LEU A 295 10.84 -8.80 -10.83
N MET A 296 10.69 -9.57 -11.90
CA MET A 296 11.40 -10.82 -12.11
C MET A 296 12.45 -10.65 -13.22
N LEU A 297 13.72 -10.71 -12.87
CA LEU A 297 14.81 -10.68 -13.84
C LEU A 297 15.17 -12.11 -14.26
N ASN A 298 15.23 -12.40 -15.56
CA ASN A 298 15.60 -13.69 -16.19
C ASN A 298 14.61 -14.88 -16.06
N LEU A 299 13.31 -14.64 -15.85
CA LEU A 299 12.27 -15.70 -15.95
C LEU A 299 11.61 -15.80 -17.32
N VAL A 300 11.63 -14.72 -18.10
CA VAL A 300 11.35 -14.74 -19.53
C VAL A 300 12.71 -14.72 -20.24
N PRO A 301 12.97 -15.58 -21.24
CA PRO A 301 14.18 -15.47 -22.03
C PRO A 301 14.27 -14.06 -22.60
N GLN A 302 15.32 -13.29 -22.26
CA GLN A 302 15.54 -11.97 -22.88
C GLN A 302 15.68 -12.08 -24.41
N GLU A 303 16.01 -13.28 -24.91
CA GLU A 303 16.06 -13.62 -26.33
C GLU A 303 14.68 -13.58 -27.03
N GLU A 304 13.56 -13.58 -26.29
CA GLU A 304 12.18 -13.53 -26.86
C GLU A 304 11.51 -12.15 -26.77
N LEU A 305 12.12 -11.18 -26.06
CA LEU A 305 11.57 -9.83 -25.89
C LEU A 305 12.55 -8.80 -26.43
N ASP A 306 12.44 -8.53 -27.73
CA ASP A 306 13.21 -7.46 -28.37
C ASP A 306 12.86 -6.09 -27.74
N LYS A 307 13.87 -5.22 -27.63
CA LYS A 307 13.72 -3.86 -27.09
C LYS A 307 12.64 -3.08 -27.85
N ASP A 308 12.55 -3.29 -29.16
CA ASP A 308 11.55 -2.63 -29.99
C ASP A 308 10.12 -3.06 -29.62
N MET A 309 9.90 -4.35 -29.32
CA MET A 309 8.60 -4.84 -28.86
C MET A 309 8.21 -4.27 -27.50
N ILE A 310 9.19 -4.16 -26.58
CA ILE A 310 8.97 -3.53 -25.27
C ILE A 310 8.58 -2.07 -25.48
N ASN A 311 9.37 -1.31 -26.23
CA ASN A 311 9.11 0.09 -26.52
C ASN A 311 7.72 0.31 -27.15
N GLU A 312 7.35 -0.51 -28.14
CA GLU A 312 6.03 -0.44 -28.78
C GLU A 312 4.90 -0.68 -27.78
N TYR A 313 5.04 -1.70 -26.92
CA TYR A 313 4.07 -1.97 -25.87
C TYR A 313 3.95 -0.80 -24.89
N GLU A 314 5.07 -0.23 -24.46
CA GLU A 314 5.08 0.89 -23.50
C GLU A 314 4.45 2.14 -24.10
N GLU A 315 4.79 2.49 -25.35
CA GLU A 315 4.17 3.60 -26.07
C GLU A 315 2.66 3.41 -26.22
N LYS A 316 2.23 2.21 -26.62
CA LYS A 316 0.80 1.89 -26.77
C LYS A 316 0.07 2.04 -25.45
N ARG A 317 0.66 1.57 -24.34
CA ARG A 317 0.08 1.69 -23.01
C ARG A 317 -0.02 3.15 -22.55
N ILE A 318 1.01 3.95 -22.80
CA ILE A 318 1.01 5.39 -22.51
C ILE A 318 -0.13 6.08 -23.26
N LYS A 319 -0.23 5.87 -24.58
CA LYS A 319 -1.29 6.44 -25.43
C LYS A 319 -2.69 6.04 -24.96
N GLN A 320 -2.88 4.79 -24.52
CA GLN A 320 -4.16 4.32 -23.96
C GLN A 320 -4.55 5.04 -22.66
N LEU A 321 -3.58 5.29 -21.77
CA LEU A 321 -3.84 6.02 -20.52
C LEU A 321 -4.20 7.47 -20.81
N GLU A 322 -3.46 8.13 -21.70
CA GLU A 322 -3.73 9.50 -22.12
C GLU A 322 -5.12 9.62 -22.76
N ALA A 323 -5.46 8.74 -23.69
CA ALA A 323 -6.77 8.71 -24.36
C ALA A 323 -7.93 8.46 -23.38
N SER A 324 -7.68 7.77 -22.26
CA SER A 324 -8.68 7.52 -21.21
C SER A 324 -8.68 8.56 -20.08
N GLY A 325 -7.88 9.63 -20.20
CA GLY A 325 -7.75 10.65 -19.15
C GLY A 325 -7.14 10.13 -17.84
N LYS A 326 -6.51 8.95 -17.87
CA LYS A 326 -5.85 8.34 -16.72
C LYS A 326 -4.42 8.85 -16.62
N LEU A 327 -3.96 9.00 -15.38
CA LEU A 327 -2.60 9.48 -15.11
C LEU A 327 -1.58 8.36 -15.34
N LEU A 328 -0.39 8.71 -15.82
CA LEU A 328 0.72 7.76 -16.03
C LEU A 328 1.10 6.98 -14.77
N ARG A 329 0.89 7.53 -13.57
CA ARG A 329 1.10 6.77 -12.32
C ARG A 329 0.22 5.52 -12.17
N HIS A 330 -0.79 5.35 -13.04
CA HIS A 330 -1.64 4.16 -13.12
C HIS A 330 -1.17 3.18 -14.20
N TYR A 331 0.02 3.37 -14.79
CA TYR A 331 0.62 2.50 -15.81
C TYR A 331 0.47 1.02 -15.49
N HIS A 332 0.92 0.60 -14.30
CA HIS A 332 0.92 -0.79 -13.83
C HIS A 332 -0.43 -1.25 -13.23
N GLN A 333 -1.50 -0.47 -13.35
CA GLN A 333 -2.83 -0.91 -12.93
C GLN A 333 -3.44 -1.82 -13.99
N LEU A 334 -3.53 -3.11 -13.67
CA LEU A 334 -4.17 -4.11 -14.54
C LEU A 334 -5.68 -3.87 -14.70
N GLY A 335 -6.36 -3.40 -13.65
CA GLY A 335 -7.81 -3.19 -13.69
C GLY A 335 -8.55 -4.45 -14.18
N PRO A 336 -9.53 -4.33 -15.10
CA PRO A 336 -10.23 -5.49 -15.68
C PRO A 336 -9.33 -6.48 -16.44
N GLU A 337 -8.21 -6.02 -17.00
CA GLU A 337 -7.27 -6.85 -17.77
C GLU A 337 -6.53 -7.87 -16.90
N GLN A 338 -6.62 -7.73 -15.57
CA GLN A 338 -5.97 -8.64 -14.62
C GLN A 338 -6.35 -10.10 -14.86
N TRP A 339 -7.60 -10.41 -15.25
CA TRP A 339 -8.05 -11.78 -15.45
C TRP A 339 -7.38 -12.44 -16.65
N SER A 340 -7.26 -11.71 -17.76
CA SER A 340 -6.53 -12.16 -18.95
C SER A 340 -5.05 -12.34 -18.64
N TYR A 341 -4.47 -11.43 -17.85
CA TYR A 341 -3.09 -11.53 -17.37
C TYR A 341 -2.88 -12.78 -16.50
N TYR A 342 -3.76 -13.06 -15.53
CA TYR A 342 -3.64 -14.27 -14.72
C TYR A 342 -3.85 -15.54 -15.54
N ASP A 343 -4.83 -15.57 -16.45
CA ASP A 343 -5.03 -16.70 -17.36
C ASP A 343 -3.78 -16.95 -18.22
N TYR A 344 -3.06 -15.91 -18.66
CA TYR A 344 -1.77 -16.03 -19.33
C TYR A 344 -0.69 -16.62 -18.42
N VAL A 345 -0.51 -16.09 -17.20
CA VAL A 345 0.48 -16.61 -16.23
C VAL A 345 0.19 -18.06 -15.85
N TYR A 346 -1.08 -18.45 -15.70
CA TYR A 346 -1.47 -19.84 -15.46
C TYR A 346 -1.14 -20.76 -16.63
N LYS A 347 -1.31 -20.31 -17.88
CA LYS A 347 -0.94 -21.07 -19.07
C LYS A 347 0.56 -21.32 -19.16
N LEU A 348 1.39 -20.41 -18.65
CA LEU A 348 2.84 -20.60 -18.55
C LEU A 348 3.25 -21.69 -17.54
N LYS A 349 2.30 -22.34 -16.83
CA LYS A 349 2.51 -23.34 -15.79
C LYS A 349 3.38 -22.87 -14.61
N VAL A 350 3.60 -21.55 -14.49
CA VAL A 350 4.34 -20.93 -13.37
C VAL A 350 3.54 -21.02 -12.07
N MET A 351 2.20 -21.08 -12.15
CA MET A 351 1.31 -21.32 -11.02
C MET A 351 0.33 -22.45 -11.31
N LYS A 352 0.09 -23.34 -10.33
CA LYS A 352 -0.98 -24.35 -10.39
C LYS A 352 -2.26 -23.76 -9.80
N ARG A 353 -3.35 -23.81 -10.55
CA ARG A 353 -4.68 -23.40 -10.08
C ARG A 353 -5.36 -24.62 -9.45
N LYS A 354 -5.61 -24.63 -8.13
CA LYS A 354 -6.35 -25.74 -7.49
C LYS A 354 -7.88 -25.61 -7.69
N THR A 355 -8.40 -24.41 -7.95
CA THR A 355 -9.83 -24.16 -8.15
C THR A 355 -10.16 -23.41 -9.46
N ASN A 356 -11.08 -23.96 -10.26
CA ASN A 356 -11.60 -23.34 -11.49
C ASN A 356 -12.59 -22.19 -11.24
N ASP A 357 -12.85 -21.84 -9.98
CA ASP A 357 -13.95 -20.95 -9.64
C ASP A 357 -13.58 -19.48 -9.88
N LYS A 358 -13.87 -19.00 -11.10
CA LYS A 358 -13.86 -17.57 -11.44
C LYS A 358 -14.98 -16.81 -10.70
N THR A 359 -16.02 -17.50 -10.25
CA THR A 359 -17.29 -16.93 -9.76
C THR A 359 -17.14 -16.24 -8.41
N SER A 360 -16.53 -16.90 -7.42
CA SER A 360 -16.30 -16.30 -6.09
C SER A 360 -15.50 -14.97 -6.16
N TRP A 361 -14.54 -14.90 -7.08
CA TRP A 361 -13.64 -13.75 -7.24
C TRP A 361 -14.25 -12.62 -8.07
N TRP A 362 -15.01 -12.96 -9.11
CA TRP A 362 -15.75 -12.00 -9.94
C TRP A 362 -16.88 -11.34 -9.14
N TYR A 363 -17.59 -12.10 -8.30
CA TYR A 363 -18.67 -11.59 -7.45
C TYR A 363 -18.17 -10.57 -6.41
N TYR A 364 -16.99 -10.79 -5.84
CA TYR A 364 -16.37 -9.83 -4.92
C TYR A 364 -16.01 -8.52 -5.63
N PHE A 365 -15.38 -8.57 -6.80
CA PHE A 365 -15.05 -7.36 -7.56
C PHE A 365 -16.30 -6.64 -8.08
N GLU A 366 -17.36 -7.34 -8.48
CA GLU A 366 -18.64 -6.70 -8.82
C GLU A 366 -19.27 -6.02 -7.60
N LEU A 367 -19.20 -6.65 -6.42
CA LEU A 367 -19.65 -6.04 -5.14
C LEU A 367 -18.79 -4.83 -4.74
N VAL A 368 -17.48 -4.84 -5.04
CA VAL A 368 -16.48 -3.81 -4.71
C VAL A 368 -16.37 -2.69 -5.74
N ASP A 369 -16.82 -2.89 -6.97
CA ASP A 369 -16.75 -1.88 -8.04
C ASP A 369 -18.11 -1.21 -8.31
N ASN A 370 -19.23 -1.97 -8.25
CA ASN A 370 -20.54 -1.47 -8.67
C ASN A 370 -21.46 -0.96 -7.55
N LYS A 371 -21.23 -1.24 -6.25
CA LYS A 371 -22.18 -0.88 -5.16
C LYS A 371 -21.57 -0.21 -3.91
N THR A 372 -20.26 0.01 -3.91
CA THR A 372 -19.41 0.24 -2.72
C THR A 372 -19.10 1.69 -2.44
N LYS A 373 -19.17 2.56 -3.44
CA LYS A 373 -18.94 4.01 -3.26
C LYS A 373 -19.92 4.62 -2.24
N ALA A 374 -21.17 4.15 -2.19
CA ALA A 374 -22.17 4.68 -1.27
C ALA A 374 -22.14 4.10 0.17
N LYS A 375 -21.32 3.08 0.47
CA LYS A 375 -21.50 2.24 1.68
C LYS A 375 -20.22 1.87 2.43
N TYR A 376 -19.18 2.71 2.39
CA TYR A 376 -17.89 2.46 3.04
C TYR A 376 -18.00 2.07 4.53
N LYS A 377 -18.95 2.65 5.28
CA LYS A 377 -19.19 2.33 6.71
C LYS A 377 -19.97 1.03 6.94
N ALA A 378 -20.79 0.58 5.98
CA ALA A 378 -21.53 -0.68 6.07
C ALA A 378 -20.68 -1.89 5.64
N TYR A 379 -19.54 -1.64 4.99
CA TYR A 379 -18.66 -2.65 4.38
C TYR A 379 -17.85 -3.47 5.39
N ARG A 380 -17.63 -2.97 6.61
CA ARG A 380 -16.92 -3.68 7.68
C ARG A 380 -17.80 -4.73 8.38
N LYS A 381 -18.43 -5.64 7.63
CA LYS A 381 -19.21 -6.78 8.17
C LYS A 381 -18.87 -8.09 7.45
N LEU A 382 -19.14 -9.18 8.17
CA LEU A 382 -18.86 -10.59 7.89
C LEU A 382 -19.08 -11.02 6.43
N LEU A 383 -18.10 -11.73 5.86
CA LEU A 383 -18.26 -12.55 4.66
C LEU A 383 -18.26 -14.02 5.06
N VAL A 384 -19.38 -14.71 4.82
CA VAL A 384 -19.50 -16.17 5.04
C VAL A 384 -19.33 -16.88 3.71
N ARG A 385 -18.48 -17.91 3.66
CA ARG A 385 -18.48 -18.92 2.59
C ARG A 385 -19.57 -19.95 2.90
N ASP A 386 -20.53 -20.12 1.99
CA ASP A 386 -21.43 -21.27 1.99
C ASP A 386 -20.85 -22.42 1.14
N GLU A 387 -21.32 -23.64 1.38
CA GLU A 387 -20.92 -24.93 0.80
C GLU A 387 -21.10 -24.98 -0.74
N HIS A 388 -21.79 -23.99 -1.31
CA HIS A 388 -22.01 -23.80 -2.74
C HIS A 388 -21.26 -22.59 -3.34
N ALA A 389 -20.25 -22.05 -2.67
CA ALA A 389 -19.39 -20.94 -3.14
C ALA A 389 -20.13 -19.61 -3.43
N CYS A 390 -21.34 -19.43 -2.89
CA CYS A 390 -22.01 -18.13 -2.88
C CYS A 390 -21.54 -17.30 -1.67
N ILE A 391 -21.03 -16.09 -1.93
CA ILE A 391 -20.64 -15.12 -0.90
C ILE A 391 -21.88 -14.32 -0.49
N ILE A 392 -22.33 -14.45 0.76
CA ILE A 392 -23.46 -13.69 1.31
C ILE A 392 -22.93 -12.59 2.24
N ALA A 393 -23.21 -11.32 1.91
CA ALA A 393 -22.97 -10.19 2.81
C ALA A 393 -24.08 -10.14 3.88
N LEU A 394 -23.74 -10.38 5.16
CA LEU A 394 -24.72 -10.35 6.25
C LEU A 394 -24.97 -8.92 6.76
N ASN A 395 -26.21 -8.45 6.62
CA ASN A 395 -26.65 -7.17 7.15
C ASN A 395 -27.11 -7.34 8.61
N ILE A 396 -26.19 -7.31 9.57
CA ILE A 396 -26.54 -7.44 11.00
C ILE A 396 -26.90 -6.06 11.55
N THR A 397 -28.20 -5.76 11.68
CA THR A 397 -28.67 -4.60 12.42
C THR A 397 -28.56 -4.86 13.94
N SER A 398 -28.01 -3.86 14.65
CA SER A 398 -27.92 -3.71 16.11
C SER A 398 -27.29 -4.84 16.94
N ARG A 399 -26.06 -4.62 17.42
CA ARG A 399 -25.64 -5.09 18.75
C ARG A 399 -25.32 -3.87 19.60
N LYS A 400 -26.11 -3.66 20.65
CA LYS A 400 -25.89 -2.64 21.69
C LYS A 400 -24.57 -2.96 22.39
N HIS A 401 -23.73 -1.95 22.60
CA HIS A 401 -22.56 -2.05 23.47
C HIS A 401 -22.98 -2.49 24.89
N PRO A 402 -22.25 -3.40 25.55
CA PRO A 402 -22.47 -3.66 26.96
C PRO A 402 -22.00 -2.43 27.77
N THR A 403 -22.93 -1.82 28.50
CA THR A 403 -22.62 -0.81 29.52
C THR A 403 -21.83 -1.43 30.66
N PRO A 404 -20.87 -0.70 31.29
CA PRO A 404 -20.13 -1.23 32.43
C PRO A 404 -21.07 -1.36 33.64
N SER A 405 -21.14 -2.57 34.22
CA SER A 405 -21.90 -2.80 35.45
C SER A 405 -21.27 -2.05 36.62
N ARG A 406 -21.97 -1.03 37.15
CA ARG A 406 -21.75 -0.53 38.50
C ARG A 406 -22.16 -1.63 39.49
N ARG A 407 -21.21 -2.32 40.13
CA ARG A 407 -21.51 -3.07 41.35
C ARG A 407 -21.60 -2.09 42.51
N GLY A 408 -22.79 -2.08 43.11
CA GLY A 408 -23.15 -1.27 44.26
C GLY A 408 -22.44 -1.72 45.54
N LYS A 409 -22.35 -0.75 46.45
CA LYS A 409 -22.01 -0.94 47.86
C LYS A 409 -23.08 -1.82 48.51
N GLU A 410 -22.68 -2.93 49.12
CA GLU A 410 -23.50 -3.62 50.11
C GLU A 410 -23.27 -2.97 51.48
N SER A 411 -24.36 -2.45 52.05
CA SER A 411 -24.46 -2.04 53.44
C SER A 411 -24.67 -3.26 54.33
N LYS A 412 -23.79 -3.44 55.33
CA LYS A 412 -24.03 -4.32 56.46
C LYS A 412 -24.97 -3.65 57.46
N THR A 413 -26.13 -4.25 57.70
CA THR A 413 -26.90 -4.16 58.96
C THR A 413 -27.87 -5.33 59.01
N GLY A 414 -27.84 -6.08 60.11
CA GLY A 414 -28.70 -7.23 60.40
C GLY A 414 -27.90 -8.32 61.09
#